data_AF-A0A562V4C8-F1
#
_entry.id   AF-A0A562V4C8-F1
#
_cell.length_a   1.000
_cell.length_b   1.000
_cell.length_c   1.000
_cell.angle_alpha   90.00
_cell.angle_beta   90.00
_cell.angle_gamma   90.00
#
_symmetry.space_group_name_H-M   'P 1'
#
loop_
_entity.id
_entity.type
_entity.pdbx_description
1 polymer ?
#
loop_
_entity_poly.entity_id
_entity_poly.type
_entity_poly.pdbx_seq_one_letter_code
_entity_poly.pdbx_strand_id
1 'polypeptide(L)'
;MNADAPGRPAAPAADSAHPDVPPPAGRPVPVWTGTGRVANVLKAVVLLTSAVVFGLTLISIGGGHPGFAPPFAPMRTTPVEVLDCRTVTGIHWYGVGEWTECDVTATMPDGERITRTLGRSVVSPDSVGDTVTLWTRCDATLRWCEWYRSGDPASTGPGPFIQVVGRSVAAVCLVSAAWCLAASVVGGARVSRRFQTRRSRAGIPVAWPAPGDVRRVESPDGVTGDALVAVRFGYRHDGEAPTRPPLLSVNGVSVPLSEWAEYEIPVPSRRLFMLRAGVWRADGTTNPAGRVALRLRPGDRVELDYLAPKDFGKPGRLVGRPVRAVERSWWRLTVLLIVPAAILAVVTG
;
A
#
# COMPACT_ATOMS: atom_id res chain seq x y z
N MET A 1 90.97 15.71 32.06
CA MET A 1 90.91 14.44 31.30
C MET A 1 89.71 14.54 30.38
N ASN A 2 90.00 14.66 29.09
CA ASN A 2 89.06 14.77 27.98
C ASN A 2 88.64 13.40 27.46
N ALA A 3 87.52 13.39 26.71
CA ALA A 3 87.14 12.41 25.68
C ALA A 3 86.71 11.02 26.22
N ASP A 4 85.68 10.33 25.75
CA ASP A 4 84.89 10.37 24.51
C ASP A 4 83.49 9.82 24.80
N ALA A 5 82.48 10.36 24.12
CA ALA A 5 81.13 9.81 24.06
C ALA A 5 80.95 9.04 22.74
N PRO A 6 80.55 7.76 22.74
CA PRO A 6 80.24 7.07 21.50
C PRO A 6 78.72 6.98 21.25
N GLY A 7 78.33 7.44 20.06
CA GLY A 7 77.45 6.67 19.18
C GLY A 7 75.94 6.79 19.40
N ARG A 8 75.34 7.88 18.90
CA ARG A 8 73.93 7.90 18.50
C ARG A 8 73.73 6.96 17.29
N PRO A 9 72.84 5.96 17.35
CA PRO A 9 72.45 5.23 16.15
C PRO A 9 71.62 6.12 15.24
N ALA A 10 71.95 6.04 13.95
CA ALA A 10 71.31 6.77 12.86
C ALA A 10 69.82 6.44 12.75
N ALA A 11 69.02 7.48 12.55
CA ALA A 11 67.61 7.36 12.20
C ALA A 11 67.47 6.65 10.83
N PRO A 12 66.56 5.67 10.69
CA PRO A 12 66.25 5.13 9.39
C PRO A 12 65.53 6.19 8.55
N ALA A 13 66.01 6.30 7.31
CA ALA A 13 65.51 7.19 6.27
C ALA A 13 63.99 7.07 6.10
N ALA A 14 63.32 8.22 6.15
CA ALA A 14 61.98 8.39 5.65
C ALA A 14 62.03 8.33 4.12
N ASP A 15 61.74 7.15 3.56
CA ASP A 15 61.51 7.02 2.13
C ASP A 15 60.54 5.87 1.85
N SER A 16 59.28 6.22 1.64
CA SER A 16 58.37 5.54 0.72
C SER A 16 57.11 6.39 0.62
N ALA A 17 57.15 7.30 -0.36
CA ALA A 17 55.95 7.82 -0.99
C ALA A 17 55.04 6.63 -1.33
N HIS A 18 53.91 6.55 -0.63
CA HIS A 18 52.87 5.57 -0.94
C HIS A 18 52.05 6.15 -2.10
N PRO A 19 52.11 5.56 -3.31
CA PRO A 19 51.36 6.06 -4.43
C PRO A 19 49.87 5.76 -4.21
N ASP A 20 49.05 6.80 -4.36
CA ASP A 20 47.65 6.71 -4.75
C ASP A 20 46.79 5.68 -3.99
N VAL A 21 46.52 5.94 -2.71
CA VAL A 21 45.27 5.44 -2.10
C VAL A 21 44.17 6.41 -2.50
N PRO A 22 43.25 6.03 -3.43
CA PRO A 22 42.14 6.90 -3.78
C PRO A 22 41.33 7.19 -2.50
N PRO A 23 40.86 8.44 -2.31
CA PRO A 23 40.05 8.79 -1.15
C PRO A 23 38.88 7.79 -1.05
N PRO A 24 38.53 7.31 0.16
CA PRO A 24 37.49 6.32 0.33
C PRO A 24 36.23 6.81 -0.38
N ALA A 25 35.83 6.09 -1.43
CA ALA A 25 34.69 6.43 -2.27
C ALA A 25 33.53 6.82 -1.37
N GLY A 26 33.11 8.09 -1.49
CA GLY A 26 32.12 8.69 -0.60
C GLY A 26 30.95 7.74 -0.43
N ARG A 27 30.63 7.41 0.83
CA ARG A 27 29.52 6.50 1.17
C ARG A 27 28.32 6.88 0.31
N PRO A 28 27.80 5.98 -0.56
CA PRO A 28 26.66 6.31 -1.38
C PRO A 28 25.50 6.65 -0.46
N VAL A 29 25.13 7.93 -0.43
CA VAL A 29 23.97 8.39 0.31
C VAL A 29 22.77 7.72 -0.35
N PRO A 30 21.97 6.91 0.37
CA PRO A 30 20.86 6.20 -0.22
C PRO A 30 19.77 7.19 -0.63
N VAL A 31 19.80 7.61 -1.90
CA VAL A 31 18.79 8.45 -2.58
C VAL A 31 17.40 7.79 -2.61
N TRP A 32 17.30 6.52 -2.21
CA TRP A 32 16.10 5.67 -2.31
C TRP A 32 15.03 5.87 -1.23
N THR A 33 15.17 6.82 -0.29
CA THR A 33 14.18 7.01 0.78
C THR A 33 13.12 8.09 0.50
N GLY A 34 13.39 9.03 -0.41
CA GLY A 34 12.47 10.12 -0.74
C GLY A 34 11.27 9.71 -1.58
N THR A 35 11.49 8.91 -2.62
CA THR A 35 10.46 8.54 -3.62
C THR A 35 9.30 7.76 -3.01
N GLY A 36 9.56 6.89 -2.04
CA GLY A 36 8.51 6.12 -1.36
C GLY A 36 7.57 6.96 -0.50
N ARG A 37 8.04 8.06 0.09
CA ARG A 37 7.19 8.95 0.90
C ARG A 37 6.25 9.76 0.02
N VAL A 38 6.79 10.36 -1.05
CA VAL A 38 6.00 11.15 -2.00
C VAL A 38 4.93 10.27 -2.65
N ALA A 39 5.28 9.04 -3.06
CA ALA A 39 4.32 8.10 -3.63
C ALA A 39 3.18 7.73 -2.65
N ASN A 40 3.48 7.52 -1.36
CA ASN A 40 2.46 7.20 -0.37
C ASN A 40 1.56 8.39 -0.03
N VAL A 41 2.12 9.61 0.02
CA VAL A 41 1.32 10.83 0.19
C VAL A 41 0.39 11.03 -1.00
N LEU A 42 0.90 10.90 -2.23
CA LEU A 42 0.09 11.02 -3.44
C LEU A 42 -1.05 9.98 -3.45
N LYS A 43 -0.78 8.72 -3.07
CA LYS A 43 -1.80 7.68 -2.92
C LYS A 43 -2.87 8.07 -1.89
N ALA A 44 -2.44 8.61 -0.74
CA ALA A 44 -3.38 9.06 0.30
C ALA A 44 -4.27 10.20 -0.20
N VAL A 45 -3.70 11.20 -0.90
CA VAL A 45 -4.45 12.31 -1.50
C VAL A 45 -5.47 11.77 -2.50
N VAL A 46 -5.08 10.90 -3.43
CA VAL A 46 -6.00 10.31 -4.40
C VAL A 46 -7.13 9.54 -3.72
N LEU A 47 -6.83 8.73 -2.70
CA LEU A 47 -7.86 7.99 -1.94
C LEU A 47 -8.83 8.91 -1.21
N LEU A 48 -8.33 10.00 -0.61
CA LEU A 48 -9.17 10.98 0.09
C LEU A 48 -10.03 11.77 -0.90
N THR A 49 -9.47 12.24 -2.02
CA THR A 49 -10.22 12.93 -3.07
C THR A 49 -11.30 12.02 -3.65
N SER A 50 -10.98 10.76 -3.95
CA SER A 50 -11.98 9.78 -4.42
C SER A 50 -13.08 9.53 -3.38
N ALA A 51 -12.74 9.44 -2.10
CA ALA A 51 -13.74 9.29 -1.04
C ALA A 51 -14.68 10.50 -0.95
N VAL A 52 -14.14 11.71 -1.09
CA VAL A 52 -14.93 12.95 -1.08
C VAL A 52 -15.84 13.01 -2.31
N VAL A 53 -15.32 12.78 -3.51
CA VAL A 53 -16.11 12.80 -4.75
C VAL A 53 -17.22 11.74 -4.71
N PHE A 54 -16.88 10.51 -4.31
CA PHE A 54 -17.84 9.42 -4.21
C PHE A 54 -18.89 9.70 -3.13
N GLY A 55 -18.46 10.20 -1.96
CA GLY A 55 -19.36 10.61 -0.89
C GLY A 55 -20.33 11.70 -1.31
N LEU A 56 -19.84 12.76 -1.97
CA LEU A 56 -20.68 13.84 -2.51
C LEU A 56 -21.66 13.32 -3.56
N THR A 57 -21.21 12.43 -4.46
CA THR A 57 -22.06 11.82 -5.50
C THR A 57 -23.19 11.02 -4.87
N LEU A 58 -22.90 10.19 -3.87
CA LEU A 58 -23.93 9.40 -3.20
C LEU A 58 -24.87 10.23 -2.34
N ILE A 59 -24.38 11.30 -1.72
CA ILE A 59 -25.23 12.26 -1.01
C ILE A 59 -26.14 12.97 -2.02
N SER A 60 -25.64 13.40 -3.19
CA SER A 60 -26.46 13.97 -4.27
C SER A 60 -27.51 12.98 -4.77
N ILE A 61 -27.15 11.73 -5.06
CA ILE A 61 -28.14 10.71 -5.48
C ILE A 61 -29.19 10.50 -4.37
N GLY A 62 -28.74 10.36 -3.11
CA GLY A 62 -29.63 10.18 -1.97
C GLY A 62 -30.53 11.39 -1.68
N GLY A 63 -30.04 12.61 -1.94
CA GLY A 63 -30.79 13.85 -1.78
C GLY A 63 -31.80 14.09 -2.90
N GLY A 64 -31.52 13.60 -4.11
CA GLY A 64 -32.42 13.69 -5.27
C GLY A 64 -33.67 12.82 -5.15
N HIS A 65 -33.64 11.84 -4.24
CA HIS A 65 -34.81 11.04 -3.91
C HIS A 65 -35.57 11.69 -2.74
N PRO A 66 -36.88 11.99 -2.92
CA PRO A 66 -37.69 12.59 -1.87
C PRO A 66 -37.69 11.66 -0.65
N GLY A 67 -37.24 12.20 0.48
CA GLY A 67 -36.93 11.52 1.75
C GLY A 67 -37.41 10.06 1.89
N PHE A 68 -36.46 9.15 2.09
CA PHE A 68 -36.75 7.77 2.46
C PHE A 68 -37.32 7.66 3.87
N ALA A 69 -38.59 7.27 3.96
CA ALA A 69 -39.22 6.89 5.20
C ALA A 69 -38.45 5.72 5.86
N PRO A 70 -37.94 5.84 7.10
CA PRO A 70 -37.19 4.76 7.74
C PRO A 70 -38.08 3.53 7.95
N PRO A 71 -37.65 2.32 7.54
CA PRO A 71 -38.52 1.13 7.47
C PRO A 71 -39.05 0.62 8.82
N PHE A 72 -38.54 1.11 9.95
CA PHE A 72 -38.81 0.54 11.28
C PHE A 72 -39.24 1.56 12.35
N ALA A 73 -39.55 2.80 11.98
CA ALA A 73 -40.02 3.80 12.95
C ALA A 73 -41.54 3.99 12.84
N PRO A 74 -42.27 4.17 13.96
CA PRO A 74 -43.66 4.56 13.91
C PRO A 74 -43.77 5.94 13.26
N MET A 75 -44.39 5.99 12.08
CA MET A 75 -44.63 7.22 11.33
C MET A 75 -46.12 7.56 11.39
N ARG A 76 -46.42 8.86 11.34
CA ARG A 76 -47.79 9.37 11.28
C ARG A 76 -47.95 10.24 10.04
N THR A 77 -49.13 10.25 9.45
CA THR A 77 -49.45 11.20 8.39
C THR A 77 -49.81 12.55 9.01
N THR A 78 -49.15 13.61 8.57
CA THR A 78 -49.42 14.99 9.00
C THR A 78 -49.79 15.83 7.78
N PRO A 79 -50.92 16.55 7.79
CA PRO A 79 -51.21 17.53 6.77
C PRO A 79 -50.27 18.72 6.94
N VAL A 80 -49.70 19.16 5.82
CA VAL A 80 -48.72 20.25 5.80
C VAL A 80 -49.09 21.22 4.69
N GLU A 81 -49.24 22.49 5.05
CA GLU A 81 -49.49 23.58 4.11
C GLU A 81 -48.15 24.10 3.54
N VAL A 82 -48.05 24.21 2.23
CA VAL A 82 -46.83 24.67 1.56
C VAL A 82 -46.94 26.18 1.34
N LEU A 83 -46.03 26.94 1.93
CA LEU A 83 -46.09 28.41 1.91
C LEU A 83 -45.36 29.01 0.73
N ASP A 84 -44.08 28.66 0.59
CA ASP A 84 -43.20 29.20 -0.45
C ASP A 84 -42.12 28.17 -0.77
N CYS A 85 -41.61 28.20 -2.00
CA CYS A 85 -40.54 27.31 -2.44
C CYS A 85 -39.47 28.11 -3.18
N ARG A 86 -38.21 27.82 -2.88
CA ARG A 86 -37.06 28.39 -3.55
C ARG A 86 -36.11 27.32 -4.05
N THR A 87 -35.50 27.57 -5.21
CA THR A 87 -34.41 26.75 -5.71
C THR A 87 -33.10 27.20 -5.09
N VAL A 88 -32.35 26.25 -4.55
CA VAL A 88 -31.02 26.45 -3.98
C VAL A 88 -30.02 25.66 -4.82
N THR A 89 -29.01 26.35 -5.34
CA THR A 89 -27.97 25.75 -6.19
C THR A 89 -26.64 25.64 -5.44
N GLY A 90 -25.84 24.63 -5.77
CA GLY A 90 -24.44 24.52 -5.32
C GLY A 90 -24.21 23.37 -4.36
N ILE A 91 -23.31 23.56 -3.39
CA ILE A 91 -22.98 22.56 -2.37
C ILE A 91 -23.89 22.78 -1.17
N HIS A 92 -24.82 21.87 -0.95
CA HIS A 92 -25.70 21.87 0.21
C HIS A 92 -25.45 20.63 1.08
N TRP A 93 -25.99 20.61 2.30
CA TRP A 93 -25.93 19.42 3.14
C TRP A 93 -26.73 18.23 2.59
N TYR A 94 -27.56 18.48 1.57
CA TYR A 94 -28.27 17.48 0.78
C TYR A 94 -27.48 16.94 -0.42
N GLY A 95 -26.34 17.55 -0.75
CA GLY A 95 -25.50 17.17 -1.89
C GLY A 95 -25.15 18.36 -2.79
N VAL A 96 -24.48 18.04 -3.90
CA VAL A 96 -24.16 18.98 -4.97
C VAL A 96 -25.25 18.92 -6.04
N GLY A 97 -25.84 20.06 -6.39
CA GLY A 97 -26.88 20.13 -7.42
C GLY A 97 -27.82 21.32 -7.26
N GLU A 98 -28.96 21.24 -7.94
CA GLU A 98 -30.11 22.12 -7.75
C GLU A 98 -31.13 21.42 -6.86
N TRP A 99 -31.55 22.11 -5.80
CA TRP A 99 -32.43 21.58 -4.77
C TRP A 99 -33.62 22.51 -4.58
N THR A 100 -34.79 21.96 -4.31
CA THR A 100 -35.93 22.77 -3.86
C THR A 100 -36.01 22.75 -2.34
N GLU A 101 -36.03 23.93 -1.74
CA GLU A 101 -36.39 24.15 -0.34
C GLU A 101 -37.76 24.81 -0.29
N CYS A 102 -38.70 24.21 0.44
CA CYS A 102 -40.03 24.77 0.64
C CYS A 102 -40.27 25.06 2.12
N ASP A 103 -40.75 26.25 2.43
CA ASP A 103 -41.27 26.58 3.75
C ASP A 103 -42.67 25.99 3.87
N VAL A 104 -42.87 25.21 4.93
CA VAL A 104 -44.13 24.51 5.14
C VAL A 104 -44.61 24.73 6.57
N THR A 105 -45.92 24.75 6.75
CA THR A 105 -46.56 24.81 8.08
C THR A 105 -47.29 23.51 8.35
N ALA A 106 -46.84 22.78 9.37
CA ALA A 106 -47.49 21.56 9.84
C ALA A 106 -48.31 21.86 11.09
N THR A 107 -49.51 21.28 11.16
CA THR A 107 -50.32 21.29 12.38
C THR A 107 -50.05 20.01 13.16
N MET A 108 -49.44 20.15 14.32
CA MET A 108 -49.07 19.05 15.21
C MET A 108 -50.29 18.48 15.93
N PRO A 109 -50.22 17.25 16.49
CA PRO A 109 -51.36 16.60 17.14
C PRO A 109 -51.92 17.35 18.36
N ASP A 110 -51.11 18.20 18.99
CA ASP A 110 -51.48 19.10 20.09
C ASP A 110 -52.12 20.42 19.61
N GLY A 111 -52.24 20.60 18.29
CA GLY A 111 -52.76 21.80 17.66
C GLY A 111 -51.71 22.89 17.42
N GLU A 112 -50.45 22.69 17.84
CA GLU A 112 -49.38 23.65 17.58
C GLU A 112 -49.08 23.72 16.07
N ARG A 113 -49.00 24.93 15.52
CA ARG A 113 -48.56 25.15 14.13
C ARG A 113 -47.06 25.42 14.12
N ILE A 114 -46.30 24.55 13.47
CA ILE A 114 -44.86 24.70 13.32
C ILE A 114 -44.51 25.00 11.86
N THR A 115 -43.70 26.03 11.63
CA THR A 115 -43.18 26.37 10.30
C THR A 115 -41.74 25.89 10.17
N ARG A 116 -41.43 25.18 9.09
CA ARG A 116 -40.11 24.60 8.83
C ARG A 116 -39.79 24.62 7.35
N THR A 117 -38.52 24.81 7.02
CA THR A 117 -38.01 24.67 5.67
C THR A 117 -37.69 23.20 5.39
N LEU A 118 -38.41 22.57 4.46
CA LEU A 118 -38.13 21.22 3.97
C LEU A 118 -37.28 21.28 2.71
N GLY A 119 -36.14 20.56 2.71
CA GLY A 119 -35.36 20.36 1.49
C GLY A 119 -35.56 18.98 0.86
N ARG A 120 -34.63 18.57 -0.01
CA ARG A 120 -34.62 17.26 -0.73
C ARG A 120 -35.83 17.03 -1.64
N SER A 121 -36.47 18.10 -2.11
CA SER A 121 -37.63 17.99 -2.99
C SER A 121 -38.75 17.11 -2.41
N VAL A 122 -38.87 17.09 -1.07
CA VAL A 122 -39.97 16.41 -0.36
C VAL A 122 -41.32 16.98 -0.82
N VAL A 123 -41.32 18.26 -1.17
CA VAL A 123 -42.46 18.99 -1.73
C VAL A 123 -42.04 19.67 -3.04
N SER A 124 -42.98 19.82 -3.99
CA SER A 124 -42.76 20.48 -5.27
C SER A 124 -43.10 21.97 -5.19
N PRO A 125 -42.45 22.86 -5.96
CA PRO A 125 -42.94 24.22 -6.18
C PRO A 125 -44.38 24.29 -6.67
N ASP A 126 -44.85 23.26 -7.40
CA ASP A 126 -46.23 23.18 -7.88
C ASP A 126 -47.26 22.98 -6.76
N SER A 127 -46.81 22.66 -5.54
CA SER A 127 -47.68 22.42 -4.38
C SER A 127 -47.84 23.67 -3.50
N VAL A 128 -47.27 24.82 -3.89
CA VAL A 128 -47.39 26.07 -3.13
C VAL A 128 -48.85 26.50 -3.03
N GLY A 129 -49.32 26.75 -1.81
CA GLY A 129 -50.72 27.05 -1.50
C GLY A 129 -51.60 25.82 -1.24
N ASP A 130 -51.10 24.61 -1.52
CA ASP A 130 -51.82 23.37 -1.26
C ASP A 130 -51.50 22.80 0.13
N THR A 131 -52.41 21.96 0.63
CA THR A 131 -52.16 21.09 1.77
C THR A 131 -51.76 19.71 1.27
N VAL A 132 -50.52 19.29 1.56
CA VAL A 132 -49.99 17.97 1.23
C VAL A 132 -49.89 17.09 2.48
N THR A 133 -50.19 15.81 2.33
CA THR A 133 -50.04 14.84 3.44
C THR A 133 -48.63 14.25 3.39
N LEU A 134 -47.84 14.48 4.43
CA LEU A 134 -46.49 13.92 4.58
C LEU A 134 -46.45 12.89 5.71
N TRP A 135 -45.54 11.93 5.60
CA TRP A 135 -45.18 11.06 6.70
C TRP A 135 -44.22 11.81 7.62
N THR A 136 -44.58 11.93 8.89
CA THR A 136 -43.80 12.65 9.89
C THR A 136 -43.33 11.69 10.96
N ARG A 137 -42.08 11.87 11.37
CA ARG A 137 -41.48 11.25 12.54
C ARG A 137 -40.95 12.35 13.43
N CYS A 138 -41.45 12.45 14.65
CA CYS A 138 -40.92 13.38 15.64
C CYS A 138 -40.21 12.66 16.77
N ASP A 139 -39.27 13.33 17.41
CA ASP A 139 -38.72 12.90 18.69
C ASP A 139 -39.77 13.02 19.80
N ALA A 140 -39.47 12.48 20.99
CA ALA A 140 -40.42 12.48 22.12
C ALA A 140 -40.78 13.91 22.59
N THR A 141 -39.95 14.90 22.27
CA THR A 141 -40.18 16.30 22.66
C THR A 141 -40.89 17.13 21.59
N LEU A 142 -41.19 16.54 20.42
CA LEU A 142 -41.72 17.21 19.23
C LEU A 142 -40.83 18.36 18.69
N ARG A 143 -39.61 18.52 19.21
CA ARG A 143 -38.68 19.58 18.81
C ARG A 143 -37.99 19.26 17.48
N TRP A 144 -37.81 17.97 17.23
CA TRP A 144 -37.18 17.46 16.02
C TRP A 144 -38.14 16.55 15.28
N CYS A 145 -38.66 17.03 14.17
CA CYS A 145 -39.49 16.27 13.26
C CYS A 145 -38.77 16.11 11.92
N GLU A 146 -38.92 14.94 11.33
CA GLU A 146 -38.47 14.60 9.98
C GLU A 146 -39.70 14.31 9.14
N TRP A 147 -39.77 14.89 7.93
CA TRP A 147 -40.88 14.73 7.01
C TRP A 147 -40.43 13.97 5.77
N TYR A 148 -41.32 13.09 5.31
CA TYR A 148 -41.09 12.17 4.21
C TYR A 148 -42.29 12.20 3.28
N ARG A 149 -42.03 12.24 1.96
CA ARG A 149 -43.10 12.10 0.97
C ARG A 149 -43.52 10.62 0.93
N SER A 150 -44.80 10.34 0.75
CA SER A 150 -45.21 8.96 0.42
C SER A 150 -44.70 8.63 -0.99
N GLY A 151 -43.51 8.05 -1.08
CA GLY A 151 -42.94 7.57 -2.33
C GLY A 151 -43.65 6.29 -2.79
N ASP A 152 -43.61 6.06 -4.11
CA ASP A 152 -43.94 4.78 -4.73
C ASP A 152 -43.05 3.69 -4.09
N PRO A 153 -43.59 2.55 -3.60
CA PRO A 153 -42.81 1.48 -2.95
C PRO A 153 -41.57 1.00 -3.74
N ALA A 154 -41.57 1.17 -5.06
CA ALA A 154 -40.41 0.89 -5.91
C ALA A 154 -39.20 1.81 -5.62
N SER A 155 -39.45 3.04 -5.19
CA SER A 155 -38.42 4.02 -4.84
C SER A 155 -37.84 3.85 -3.45
N THR A 156 -38.48 3.08 -2.56
CA THR A 156 -38.13 2.93 -1.13
C THR A 156 -36.99 1.91 -0.87
N GLY A 157 -36.74 1.01 -1.82
CA GLY A 157 -35.75 -0.07 -1.70
C GLY A 157 -34.27 0.34 -1.76
N PRO A 158 -33.84 1.20 -2.70
CA PRO A 158 -32.41 1.42 -2.91
C PRO A 158 -31.77 2.43 -1.95
N GLY A 159 -32.51 3.39 -1.38
CA GLY A 159 -31.93 4.45 -0.54
C GLY A 159 -31.10 3.97 0.65
N PRO A 160 -31.64 3.10 1.52
CA PRO A 160 -30.88 2.53 2.63
C PRO A 160 -29.64 1.75 2.15
N PHE A 161 -29.78 1.02 1.03
CA PHE A 161 -28.66 0.28 0.43
C PHE A 161 -27.56 1.23 -0.06
N ILE A 162 -27.93 2.30 -0.79
CA ILE A 162 -27.01 3.34 -1.28
C ILE A 162 -26.29 4.01 -0.10
N GLN A 163 -26.98 4.30 1.00
CA GLN A 163 -26.35 4.88 2.19
C GLN A 163 -25.37 3.91 2.87
N VAL A 164 -25.73 2.63 3.00
CA VAL A 164 -24.85 1.61 3.60
C VAL A 164 -23.61 1.39 2.74
N VAL A 165 -23.79 1.24 1.43
CA VAL A 165 -22.68 1.10 0.48
C VAL A 165 -21.78 2.33 0.51
N GLY A 166 -22.38 3.52 0.50
CA GLY A 166 -21.63 4.78 0.54
C GLY A 166 -20.79 4.96 1.79
N ARG A 167 -21.39 4.72 2.97
CA ARG A 167 -20.67 4.76 4.25
C ARG A 167 -19.56 3.71 4.31
N SER A 168 -19.78 2.52 3.75
CA SER A 168 -18.79 1.45 3.72
C SER A 168 -17.59 1.80 2.83
N VAL A 169 -17.85 2.33 1.63
CA VAL A 169 -16.78 2.77 0.71
C VAL A 169 -15.98 3.92 1.33
N ALA A 170 -16.66 4.92 1.91
CA ALA A 170 -16.01 6.02 2.60
C ALA A 170 -15.11 5.54 3.76
N ALA A 171 -15.60 4.61 4.58
CA ALA A 171 -14.82 4.02 5.68
C ALA A 171 -13.58 3.28 5.16
N VAL A 172 -13.70 2.47 4.10
CA VAL A 172 -12.57 1.75 3.50
C VAL A 172 -11.53 2.73 2.95
N CYS A 173 -11.95 3.80 2.27
CA CYS A 173 -11.05 4.82 1.76
C CYS A 173 -10.32 5.56 2.90
N LEU A 174 -11.02 5.93 3.98
CA LEU A 174 -10.43 6.57 5.15
C LEU A 174 -9.41 5.69 5.86
N VAL A 175 -9.74 4.40 6.08
CA VAL A 175 -8.80 3.43 6.69
C VAL A 175 -7.58 3.25 5.80
N SER A 176 -7.77 3.16 4.48
CA SER A 176 -6.67 3.02 3.51
C SER A 176 -5.78 4.25 3.45
N ALA A 177 -6.37 5.45 3.47
CA ALA A 177 -5.65 6.72 3.52
C ALA A 177 -4.85 6.86 4.83
N ALA A 178 -5.49 6.58 5.97
CA ALA A 178 -4.83 6.58 7.27
C ALA A 178 -3.66 5.59 7.31
N TRP A 179 -3.82 4.40 6.73
CA TRP A 179 -2.75 3.42 6.61
C TRP A 179 -1.59 3.92 5.73
N CYS A 180 -1.88 4.56 4.58
CA CYS A 180 -0.87 5.14 3.71
C CYS A 180 -0.08 6.27 4.40
N LEU A 181 -0.77 7.12 5.16
CA LEU A 181 -0.16 8.18 5.96
C LEU A 181 0.66 7.62 7.12
N ALA A 182 0.15 6.61 7.83
CA ALA A 182 0.92 5.94 8.87
C ALA A 182 2.20 5.29 8.30
N ALA A 183 2.11 4.67 7.12
CA ALA A 183 3.24 4.08 6.42
C ALA A 183 4.28 5.12 5.96
N SER A 184 3.85 6.34 5.63
CA SER A 184 4.77 7.43 5.25
C SER A 184 5.51 8.01 6.46
N VAL A 185 4.83 8.17 7.60
CA VAL A 185 5.40 8.71 8.86
C VAL A 185 6.33 7.72 9.55
N VAL A 186 5.91 6.46 9.69
CA VAL A 186 6.70 5.43 10.38
C VAL A 186 7.96 5.05 9.59
N GLY A 187 7.99 5.36 8.29
CA GLY A 187 9.01 4.96 7.34
C GLY A 187 8.90 3.46 7.09
N GLY A 188 8.74 3.06 5.82
CA GLY A 188 8.61 1.64 5.45
C GLY A 188 9.67 0.72 6.07
N ALA A 189 10.84 1.27 6.43
CA ALA A 189 11.93 0.59 7.13
C ALA A 189 11.60 0.08 8.55
N ARG A 190 10.75 0.76 9.35
CA ARG A 190 10.43 0.29 10.72
C ARG A 190 9.35 -0.78 10.73
N VAL A 191 8.35 -0.65 9.86
CA VAL A 191 7.30 -1.67 9.69
C VAL A 191 7.88 -2.93 9.07
N SER A 192 8.75 -2.81 8.04
CA SER A 192 9.46 -3.95 7.47
C SER A 192 10.40 -4.60 8.49
N ARG A 193 11.12 -3.81 9.31
CA ARG A 193 11.93 -4.35 10.42
C ARG A 193 11.09 -5.11 11.42
N ARG A 194 9.91 -4.63 11.82
CA ARG A 194 9.04 -5.34 12.79
C ARG A 194 8.53 -6.66 12.24
N PHE A 195 8.06 -6.69 10.99
CA PHE A 195 7.63 -7.94 10.34
C PHE A 195 8.79 -8.90 10.06
N GLN A 196 9.98 -8.38 9.73
CA GLN A 196 11.20 -9.19 9.67
C GLN A 196 11.54 -9.76 11.05
N THR A 197 11.57 -8.95 12.11
CA THR A 197 11.89 -9.43 13.48
C THR A 197 10.90 -10.45 14.02
N ARG A 198 9.62 -10.44 13.62
CA ARG A 198 8.68 -11.51 14.01
C ARG A 198 8.98 -12.84 13.29
N ARG A 199 9.45 -12.81 12.04
CA ARG A 199 10.01 -14.01 11.38
C ARG A 199 11.37 -14.41 11.94
N SER A 200 12.17 -13.45 12.42
CA SER A 200 13.46 -13.69 13.09
C SER A 200 13.32 -14.17 14.54
N ARG A 201 12.17 -14.00 15.20
CA ARG A 201 11.97 -14.47 16.58
C ARG A 201 11.83 -15.98 16.72
N ALA A 202 11.67 -16.70 15.60
CA ALA A 202 11.89 -18.15 15.52
C ALA A 202 13.28 -18.50 14.94
N GLY A 203 14.13 -17.50 14.66
CA GLY A 203 15.26 -17.59 13.74
C GLY A 203 16.60 -17.44 14.44
N ILE A 204 17.40 -18.49 14.35
CA ILE A 204 18.81 -18.53 14.75
C ILE A 204 19.59 -17.38 14.08
N PRO A 205 20.57 -16.74 14.78
CA PRO A 205 21.45 -15.73 14.20
C PRO A 205 22.15 -16.25 12.92
N VAL A 206 21.84 -15.61 11.79
CA VAL A 206 22.51 -15.82 10.50
C VAL A 206 23.47 -14.66 10.26
N ALA A 207 24.73 -14.99 10.00
CA ALA A 207 25.74 -14.06 9.52
C ALA A 207 25.40 -13.71 8.07
N TRP A 208 25.13 -12.43 7.82
CA TRP A 208 24.99 -11.91 6.46
C TRP A 208 26.21 -11.05 6.13
N PRO A 209 26.70 -11.07 4.88
CA PRO A 209 27.69 -10.10 4.43
C PRO A 209 27.19 -8.67 4.66
N ALA A 210 28.14 -7.77 4.91
CA ALA A 210 27.84 -6.36 5.06
C ALA A 210 27.21 -5.81 3.76
N PRO A 211 26.23 -4.88 3.84
CA PRO A 211 25.68 -4.25 2.64
C PRO A 211 26.78 -3.42 1.95
N GLY A 212 27.19 -3.82 0.75
CA GLY A 212 28.21 -3.08 -0.02
C GLY A 212 29.09 -3.96 -0.91
N ASP A 213 29.29 -5.23 -0.53
CA ASP A 213 30.09 -6.18 -1.30
C ASP A 213 29.23 -6.89 -2.36
N VAL A 214 28.69 -6.10 -3.29
CA VAL A 214 27.96 -6.66 -4.45
C VAL A 214 28.98 -6.96 -5.53
N ARG A 215 29.18 -8.25 -5.82
CA ARG A 215 30.06 -8.72 -6.88
C ARG A 215 29.22 -9.06 -8.10
N ARG A 216 29.60 -8.54 -9.26
CA ARG A 216 28.98 -8.95 -10.52
C ARG A 216 29.67 -10.20 -11.02
N VAL A 217 28.89 -11.23 -11.32
CA VAL A 217 29.39 -12.46 -11.94
C VAL A 217 29.08 -12.37 -13.43
N GLU A 218 30.08 -12.59 -14.28
CA GLU A 218 29.83 -12.77 -15.70
C GLU A 218 28.98 -14.02 -15.92
N SER A 219 28.01 -13.93 -16.83
CA SER A 219 27.17 -15.08 -17.14
C SER A 219 28.05 -16.23 -17.60
N PRO A 220 28.00 -17.40 -16.95
CA PRO A 220 28.90 -18.52 -17.26
C PRO A 220 28.75 -19.02 -18.70
N ASP A 221 27.60 -18.74 -19.33
CA ASP A 221 27.32 -19.10 -20.72
C ASP A 221 27.79 -18.03 -21.73
N GLY A 222 28.44 -16.95 -21.27
CA GLY A 222 28.79 -15.78 -22.10
C GLY A 222 27.59 -14.97 -22.61
N VAL A 223 26.37 -15.38 -22.26
CA VAL A 223 25.13 -14.73 -22.69
C VAL A 223 24.88 -13.51 -21.82
N THR A 224 24.90 -12.33 -22.44
CA THR A 224 24.39 -11.09 -21.84
C THR A 224 22.90 -11.25 -21.55
N GLY A 225 22.56 -11.30 -20.26
CA GLY A 225 21.17 -11.36 -19.80
C GLY A 225 20.52 -9.97 -19.73
N ASP A 226 19.23 -9.92 -20.04
CA ASP A 226 18.37 -8.73 -19.92
C ASP A 226 17.53 -8.72 -18.63
N ALA A 227 17.70 -9.72 -17.77
CA ALA A 227 17.18 -9.76 -16.39
C ALA A 227 18.35 -9.94 -15.39
N LEU A 228 18.11 -9.61 -14.12
CA LEU A 228 19.13 -9.63 -13.06
C LEU A 228 18.68 -10.49 -11.88
N VAL A 229 19.52 -11.44 -11.46
CA VAL A 229 19.31 -12.21 -10.24
C VAL A 229 20.41 -11.86 -9.24
N ALA A 230 20.01 -11.31 -8.10
CA ALA A 230 20.89 -11.03 -6.97
C ALA A 230 20.77 -12.17 -5.96
N VAL A 231 21.87 -12.86 -5.66
CA VAL A 231 21.91 -13.99 -4.71
C VAL A 231 22.80 -13.60 -3.55
N ARG A 232 22.23 -13.59 -2.34
CA ARG A 232 22.94 -13.24 -1.12
C ARG A 232 23.19 -14.47 -0.27
N PHE A 233 24.45 -14.77 0.00
CA PHE A 233 24.84 -15.96 0.75
C PHE A 233 24.97 -15.64 2.23
N GLY A 234 24.28 -16.42 3.08
CA GLY A 234 24.40 -16.34 4.54
C GLY A 234 24.63 -17.71 5.15
N TYR A 235 25.38 -17.74 6.25
CA TYR A 235 25.62 -18.94 7.05
C TYR A 235 25.26 -18.68 8.52
N ARG A 236 24.93 -19.75 9.25
CA ARG A 236 24.57 -19.62 10.66
C ARG A 236 25.85 -19.53 11.51
N HIS A 237 25.85 -18.64 12.49
CA HIS A 237 27.00 -18.48 13.41
C HIS A 237 27.18 -19.66 14.37
N ASP A 238 26.14 -20.48 14.59
CA ASP A 238 26.17 -21.64 15.50
C ASP A 238 26.66 -22.93 14.84
N GLY A 239 27.22 -22.84 13.62
CA GLY A 239 27.81 -23.96 12.88
C GLY A 239 29.29 -23.73 12.59
N GLU A 240 29.98 -24.78 12.13
CA GLU A 240 31.35 -24.69 11.66
C GLU A 240 31.45 -23.67 10.52
N ALA A 241 32.38 -22.72 10.66
CA ALA A 241 32.57 -21.70 9.63
C ALA A 241 32.98 -22.39 8.32
N PRO A 242 32.30 -22.10 7.20
CA PRO A 242 32.63 -22.71 5.93
C PRO A 242 34.07 -22.30 5.54
N THR A 243 34.96 -23.28 5.46
CA THR A 243 36.37 -23.10 5.10
C THR A 243 36.58 -22.82 3.61
N ARG A 244 35.54 -23.04 2.80
CA ARG A 244 35.53 -22.83 1.36
C ARG A 244 34.39 -21.88 0.97
N PRO A 245 34.57 -21.11 -0.11
CA PRO A 245 33.52 -20.23 -0.60
C PRO A 245 32.32 -21.01 -1.13
N PRO A 246 31.14 -20.38 -1.23
CA PRO A 246 29.95 -21.03 -1.74
C PRO A 246 30.08 -21.37 -3.25
N LEU A 247 29.27 -22.33 -3.69
CA LEU A 247 29.15 -22.70 -5.10
C LEU A 247 27.80 -22.21 -5.63
N LEU A 248 27.82 -21.54 -6.77
CA LEU A 248 26.60 -21.19 -7.47
C LEU A 248 26.58 -21.86 -8.84
N SER A 249 25.59 -22.70 -9.10
CA SER A 249 25.38 -23.28 -10.41
C SER A 249 24.18 -22.63 -11.10
N VAL A 250 24.44 -22.12 -12.30
CA VAL A 250 23.48 -21.45 -13.17
C VAL A 250 23.25 -22.36 -14.37
N ASN A 251 22.03 -22.85 -14.55
CA ASN A 251 21.67 -23.78 -15.63
C ASN A 251 22.57 -25.02 -15.74
N GLY A 252 23.20 -25.45 -14.63
CA GLY A 252 24.12 -26.58 -14.60
C GLY A 252 25.59 -26.20 -14.70
N VAL A 253 25.93 -24.96 -15.03
CA VAL A 253 27.32 -24.47 -15.03
C VAL A 253 27.67 -23.90 -13.66
N SER A 254 28.68 -24.49 -13.03
CA SER A 254 29.13 -24.10 -11.69
C SER A 254 30.11 -22.94 -11.74
N VAL A 255 29.76 -21.84 -11.09
CA VAL A 255 30.59 -20.68 -10.84
C VAL A 255 31.15 -20.77 -9.42
N PRO A 256 32.47 -20.93 -9.25
CA PRO A 256 33.09 -20.80 -7.94
C PRO A 256 33.01 -19.33 -7.50
N LEU A 257 32.48 -19.11 -6.31
CA LEU A 257 32.45 -17.78 -5.72
C LEU A 257 33.75 -17.55 -4.95
N SER A 258 34.19 -16.30 -4.81
CA SER A 258 35.43 -15.98 -4.09
C SER A 258 35.21 -15.86 -2.58
N GLU A 259 34.02 -15.40 -2.19
CA GLU A 259 33.68 -15.06 -0.81
C GLU A 259 32.17 -15.20 -0.53
N TRP A 260 31.80 -15.14 0.75
CA TRP A 260 30.41 -15.08 1.17
C TRP A 260 29.87 -13.66 1.01
N ALA A 261 29.35 -13.35 -0.18
CA ALA A 261 28.90 -12.02 -0.57
C ALA A 261 27.53 -12.03 -1.27
N GLU A 262 27.11 -10.86 -1.76
CA GLU A 262 25.98 -10.73 -2.67
C GLU A 262 26.49 -10.77 -4.12
N TYR A 263 25.88 -11.62 -4.94
CA TYR A 263 26.27 -11.82 -6.34
C TYR A 263 25.14 -11.43 -7.27
N GLU A 264 25.43 -10.51 -8.19
CA GLU A 264 24.53 -10.11 -9.26
C GLU A 264 24.88 -10.86 -10.55
N ILE A 265 23.91 -11.63 -11.06
CA ILE A 265 24.06 -12.46 -12.24
C ILE A 265 23.09 -11.98 -13.31
N PRO A 266 23.59 -11.49 -14.47
CA PRO A 266 22.73 -11.23 -15.60
C PRO A 266 22.26 -12.55 -16.20
N VAL A 267 20.95 -12.68 -16.42
CA VAL A 267 20.33 -13.91 -16.92
C VAL A 267 19.38 -13.60 -18.07
N PRO A 268 19.31 -14.46 -19.10
CA PRO A 268 18.41 -14.23 -20.23
C PRO A 268 16.95 -14.39 -19.79
N SER A 269 16.12 -13.42 -20.14
CA SER A 269 14.68 -13.49 -19.97
C SER A 269 14.08 -14.51 -20.94
N ARG A 270 12.83 -14.92 -20.71
CA ARG A 270 12.01 -15.83 -21.55
C ARG A 270 12.33 -17.33 -21.48
N ARG A 271 13.41 -17.78 -20.84
CA ARG A 271 13.65 -19.21 -20.56
C ARG A 271 13.42 -19.53 -19.09
N LEU A 272 13.07 -20.79 -18.79
CA LEU A 272 13.08 -21.29 -17.43
C LEU A 272 14.54 -21.31 -16.97
N PHE A 273 14.84 -20.50 -15.96
CA PHE A 273 16.18 -20.34 -15.41
C PHE A 273 16.30 -21.20 -14.15
N MET A 274 17.24 -22.14 -14.15
CA MET A 274 17.49 -23.00 -13.00
C MET A 274 18.69 -22.49 -12.22
N LEU A 275 18.46 -22.03 -11.01
CA LEU A 275 19.53 -21.65 -10.09
C LEU A 275 19.71 -22.71 -9.02
N ARG A 276 20.95 -23.09 -8.77
CA ARG A 276 21.35 -24.01 -7.70
C ARG A 276 22.44 -23.36 -6.85
N ALA A 277 22.23 -23.26 -5.54
CA ALA A 277 23.23 -22.72 -4.62
C ALA A 277 23.62 -23.79 -3.59
N GLY A 278 24.92 -23.97 -3.40
CA GLY A 278 25.49 -25.00 -2.53
C GLY A 278 26.74 -24.51 -1.80
N VAL A 279 27.27 -25.37 -0.95
CA VAL A 279 28.53 -25.14 -0.24
C VAL A 279 29.40 -26.40 -0.42
N TRP A 280 30.70 -26.20 -0.58
CA TRP A 280 31.67 -27.29 -0.59
C TRP A 280 31.85 -27.85 0.82
N ARG A 281 31.99 -29.16 0.93
CA ARG A 281 32.46 -29.84 2.13
C ARG A 281 33.99 -29.84 2.17
N ALA A 282 34.52 -30.10 3.37
CA ALA A 282 35.96 -30.27 3.58
C ALA A 282 36.55 -31.40 2.72
N ASP A 283 35.78 -32.47 2.48
CA ASP A 283 36.15 -33.61 1.63
C ASP A 283 36.14 -33.31 0.12
N GLY A 284 35.81 -32.07 -0.28
CA GLY A 284 35.73 -31.67 -1.68
C GLY A 284 34.44 -32.07 -2.40
N THR A 285 33.46 -32.67 -1.70
CA THR A 285 32.13 -32.93 -2.24
C THR A 285 31.22 -31.70 -2.08
N THR A 286 30.20 -31.58 -2.92
CA THR A 286 29.22 -30.48 -2.83
C THR A 286 27.98 -30.93 -2.05
N ASN A 287 27.49 -30.10 -1.14
CA ASN A 287 26.19 -30.35 -0.52
C ASN A 287 25.05 -30.31 -1.54
N PRO A 288 23.93 -31.02 -1.29
CA PRO A 288 22.77 -30.93 -2.15
C PRO A 288 22.32 -29.46 -2.22
N ALA A 289 22.47 -28.87 -3.40
CA ALA A 289 22.22 -27.45 -3.61
C ALA A 289 20.72 -27.14 -3.47
N GLY A 290 20.41 -26.03 -2.79
CA GLY A 290 19.07 -25.45 -2.85
C GLY A 290 18.77 -25.07 -4.30
N ARG A 291 17.60 -25.46 -4.82
CA ARG A 291 17.22 -25.23 -6.23
C ARG A 291 16.02 -24.30 -6.31
N VAL A 292 16.03 -23.38 -7.27
CA VAL A 292 14.87 -22.57 -7.60
C VAL A 292 14.74 -22.44 -9.11
N ALA A 293 13.52 -22.62 -9.61
CA ALA A 293 13.17 -22.37 -11.00
C ALA A 293 12.57 -20.96 -11.10
N LEU A 294 13.17 -20.11 -11.93
CA LEU A 294 12.70 -18.75 -12.15
C LEU A 294 12.27 -18.58 -13.59
N ARG A 295 11.19 -17.81 -13.79
CA ARG A 295 10.77 -17.37 -15.13
C ARG A 295 10.76 -15.85 -15.11
N LEU A 296 11.71 -15.26 -15.83
CA LEU A 296 12.00 -13.83 -15.77
C LEU A 296 11.60 -13.13 -17.08
N ARG A 297 11.17 -11.89 -16.95
CA ARG A 297 10.89 -10.96 -18.05
C ARG A 297 12.07 -9.99 -18.23
N PRO A 298 12.20 -9.37 -19.42
CA PRO A 298 13.19 -8.31 -19.64
C PRO A 298 13.06 -7.22 -18.57
N GLY A 299 14.17 -6.86 -17.94
CA GLY A 299 14.25 -5.85 -16.88
C GLY A 299 13.84 -6.33 -15.48
N ASP A 300 13.46 -7.61 -15.30
CA ASP A 300 13.16 -8.14 -13.97
C ASP A 300 14.44 -8.17 -13.11
N ARG A 301 14.31 -7.79 -11.82
CA ARG A 301 15.32 -8.00 -10.78
C ARG A 301 14.75 -8.92 -9.71
N VAL A 302 15.40 -10.04 -9.43
CA VAL A 302 15.00 -10.99 -8.39
C VAL A 302 16.11 -11.12 -7.35
N GLU A 303 15.75 -10.96 -6.08
CA GLU A 303 16.65 -11.14 -4.94
C GLU A 303 16.37 -12.48 -4.27
N LEU A 304 17.41 -13.28 -4.07
CA LEU A 304 17.36 -14.56 -3.41
C LEU A 304 18.32 -14.56 -2.23
N ASP A 305 17.87 -15.06 -1.09
CA ASP A 305 18.73 -15.37 0.04
C ASP A 305 19.06 -16.87 0.02
N TYR A 306 20.34 -17.22 -0.02
CA TYR A 306 20.79 -18.58 0.27
C TYR A 306 21.13 -18.72 1.75
N LEU A 307 20.48 -19.68 2.40
CA LEU A 307 20.74 -20.07 3.78
C LEU A 307 21.47 -21.40 3.80
N ALA A 308 22.73 -21.37 4.22
CA ALA A 308 23.48 -22.59 4.46
C ALA A 308 22.82 -23.42 5.58
N PRO A 309 22.76 -24.76 5.43
CA PRO A 309 22.22 -25.64 6.45
C PRO A 309 23.17 -25.67 7.66
N LYS A 310 22.65 -25.95 8.85
CA LYS A 310 23.49 -26.17 10.05
C LYS A 310 24.36 -27.41 9.89
N ASP A 311 23.76 -28.48 9.37
CA ASP A 311 24.46 -29.71 9.05
C ASP A 311 24.81 -29.67 7.57
N PHE A 312 26.10 -29.64 7.22
CA PHE A 312 26.54 -29.76 5.83
C PHE A 312 26.14 -31.13 5.21
N GLY A 313 25.57 -32.06 5.97
CA GLY A 313 24.86 -33.23 5.44
C GLY A 313 23.57 -32.92 4.65
N LYS A 314 22.94 -31.76 4.89
CA LYS A 314 21.59 -31.42 4.41
C LYS A 314 21.62 -30.40 3.27
N PRO A 315 20.52 -30.24 2.51
CA PRO A 315 20.45 -29.19 1.51
C PRO A 315 20.25 -27.82 2.13
N GLY A 316 20.95 -26.82 1.57
CA GLY A 316 20.67 -25.41 1.86
C GLY A 316 19.36 -24.95 1.23
N ARG A 317 18.88 -23.77 1.62
CA ARG A 317 17.60 -23.23 1.15
C ARG A 317 17.80 -21.92 0.42
N LEU A 318 17.26 -21.84 -0.81
CA LEU A 318 17.06 -20.57 -1.50
C LEU A 318 15.68 -20.01 -1.14
N VAL A 319 15.65 -18.79 -0.63
CA VAL A 319 14.41 -18.09 -0.27
C VAL A 319 14.30 -16.84 -1.12
N GLY A 320 13.28 -16.80 -1.97
CA GLY A 320 12.98 -15.61 -2.76
C GLY A 320 12.54 -14.46 -1.85
N ARG A 321 13.18 -13.31 -2.00
CA ARG A 321 12.63 -12.05 -1.51
C ARG A 321 11.66 -11.53 -2.57
N PRO A 322 10.45 -11.11 -2.17
CA PRO A 322 9.63 -10.33 -3.07
C PRO A 322 10.32 -8.98 -3.31
N VAL A 323 11.12 -8.90 -4.38
CA VAL A 323 11.51 -7.63 -4.97
C VAL A 323 10.22 -7.01 -5.46
N ARG A 324 9.92 -5.80 -4.99
CA ARG A 324 8.62 -5.12 -5.05
C ARG A 324 7.99 -5.11 -6.46
N ALA A 325 7.41 -6.22 -6.91
CA ALA A 325 6.40 -6.27 -7.96
C ALA A 325 5.01 -5.86 -7.43
N VAL A 326 4.93 -5.58 -6.12
CA VAL A 326 3.74 -5.09 -5.41
C VAL A 326 3.22 -3.78 -6.00
N GLU A 327 4.06 -2.99 -6.68
CA GLU A 327 3.61 -1.70 -7.21
C GLU A 327 2.72 -1.84 -8.46
N ARG A 328 2.95 -2.81 -9.36
CA ARG A 328 2.10 -2.97 -10.57
C ARG A 328 0.79 -3.71 -10.32
N SER A 329 0.73 -4.59 -9.32
CA SER A 329 -0.48 -5.35 -8.98
C SER A 329 -1.56 -4.45 -8.37
N TRP A 330 -1.16 -3.53 -7.50
CA TRP A 330 -2.11 -2.63 -6.82
C TRP A 330 -2.74 -1.61 -7.75
N TRP A 331 -2.01 -1.04 -8.70
CA TRP A 331 -2.60 -0.17 -9.72
C TRP A 331 -3.66 -0.87 -10.56
N ARG A 332 -3.48 -2.15 -10.88
CA ARG A 332 -4.49 -2.93 -11.60
C ARG A 332 -5.76 -3.15 -10.78
N LEU A 333 -5.62 -3.44 -9.48
CA LEU A 333 -6.76 -3.56 -8.57
C LEU A 333 -7.49 -2.22 -8.36
N THR A 334 -6.75 -1.12 -8.23
CA THR A 334 -7.34 0.22 -8.10
C THR A 334 -8.06 0.65 -9.38
N VAL A 335 -7.49 0.42 -10.56
CA VAL A 335 -8.15 0.70 -11.85
C VAL A 335 -9.35 -0.21 -12.07
N LEU A 336 -9.25 -1.50 -11.73
CA LEU A 336 -10.36 -2.45 -11.84
C LEU A 336 -11.52 -2.17 -10.87
N LEU A 337 -11.30 -1.46 -9.77
CA LEU A 337 -12.36 -1.11 -8.82
C LEU A 337 -12.95 0.28 -9.08
N ILE A 338 -12.11 1.27 -9.42
CA ILE A 338 -12.54 2.65 -9.60
C ILE A 338 -13.23 2.85 -10.96
N VAL A 339 -12.73 2.24 -12.04
CA VAL A 339 -13.29 2.46 -13.39
C VAL A 339 -14.71 1.90 -13.51
N PRO A 340 -15.05 0.68 -13.05
CA PRO A 340 -16.42 0.20 -13.12
C PRO A 340 -17.38 0.99 -12.23
N ALA A 341 -16.93 1.46 -11.06
CA ALA A 341 -17.75 2.29 -10.19
C ALA A 341 -18.06 3.66 -10.82
N ALA A 342 -17.09 4.26 -11.51
CA ALA A 342 -17.29 5.51 -12.25
C ALA A 342 -18.20 5.32 -13.47
N ILE A 343 -18.02 4.23 -14.23
CA ILE A 343 -18.89 3.91 -15.38
C ILE A 343 -20.32 3.64 -14.91
N LEU A 344 -20.50 2.87 -13.83
CA LEU A 344 -21.83 2.58 -13.28
C LEU A 344 -22.53 3.87 -12.84
N ALA A 345 -21.81 4.79 -12.16
CA ALA A 345 -22.36 6.08 -11.75
C ALA A 345 -22.79 6.97 -12.92
N VAL A 346 -22.08 6.94 -14.06
CA VAL A 346 -22.45 7.69 -15.28
C VAL A 346 -23.61 7.05 -16.03
N VAL A 347 -23.76 5.72 -15.94
CA VAL A 347 -24.84 5.00 -16.64
C VAL A 347 -26.15 5.02 -15.86
N THR A 348 -26.11 5.13 -14.52
CA THR A 348 -27.30 5.10 -13.66
C THR A 348 -27.77 6.46 -13.14
N GLY A 349 -27.02 7.54 -13.40
CA GLY A 349 -27.42 8.92 -13.08
C GLY A 349 -27.79 9.66 -14.34
#